data_AF-A0A8J5WXB7-F1
#
_entry.id   AF-A0A8J5WXB7-F1
#
_cell.length_a   1.000
_cell.length_b   1.000
_cell.length_c   1.000
_cell.angle_alpha   90.00
_cell.angle_beta   90.00
_cell.angle_gamma   90.00
#
_symmetry.space_group_name_H-M   'P 1'
#
loop_
_entity.id
_entity.type
_entity.pdbx_description
1 polymer ?
#
loop_
_entity_poly.entity_id
_entity_poly.type
_entity_poly.pdbx_seq_one_letter_code
_entity_poly.pdbx_strand_id
1 'polypeptide(L)'
;MGEMLLHAPRRSSLLLAVCWCSRLLLLFPVPASAMPLCTDSRAPVPMNGTMGFCGGGGGGGSTCCGASADAALRKQFEAMNVSDAACAGVVKSVLCAAP
;
A
#
# COMPACT_ATOMS: atom_id res chain seq x y z
N MET A 1 -44.34 -12.69 -31.26
CA MET A 1 -43.65 -11.39 -31.40
C MET A 1 -42.28 -11.52 -30.77
N GLY A 2 -41.20 -11.45 -31.57
CA GLY A 2 -39.83 -11.30 -31.09
C GLY A 2 -38.98 -12.58 -31.08
N GLU A 3 -38.60 -13.05 -32.27
CA GLU A 3 -37.57 -14.09 -32.45
C GLU A 3 -36.25 -13.61 -31.84
N MET A 4 -35.71 -14.39 -30.90
CA MET A 4 -34.35 -14.26 -30.40
C MET A 4 -33.38 -14.73 -31.47
N LEU A 5 -33.23 -13.94 -32.53
CA LEU A 5 -32.15 -14.08 -33.50
C LEU A 5 -30.85 -13.77 -32.78
N LEU A 6 -30.15 -14.83 -32.35
CA LEU A 6 -28.72 -14.82 -32.05
C LEU A 6 -27.98 -14.37 -33.31
N HIS A 7 -27.91 -13.06 -33.51
CA HIS A 7 -27.10 -12.45 -34.55
C HIS A 7 -25.65 -12.59 -34.11
N ALA A 8 -24.94 -13.56 -34.70
CA ALA A 8 -23.50 -13.68 -34.54
C ALA A 8 -22.89 -12.31 -34.89
N PRO A 9 -22.26 -11.60 -33.94
CA PRO A 9 -21.79 -10.26 -34.20
C PRO A 9 -20.69 -10.33 -35.25
N ARG A 10 -20.81 -9.56 -36.33
CA ARG A 10 -19.75 -9.45 -37.34
C ARG A 10 -18.45 -9.10 -36.61
N ARG A 11 -17.34 -9.74 -36.97
CA ARG A 11 -16.00 -9.53 -36.36
C ARG A 11 -15.65 -8.05 -36.14
N SER A 12 -16.12 -7.17 -37.04
CA SER A 12 -16.02 -5.71 -36.94
C SER A 12 -16.77 -5.11 -35.72
N SER A 13 -18.00 -5.58 -35.44
CA SER A 13 -18.81 -5.14 -34.29
C SER A 13 -18.17 -5.55 -32.95
N LEU A 14 -17.57 -6.73 -32.88
CA LEU A 14 -16.79 -7.18 -31.71
C LEU A 14 -15.56 -6.27 -31.47
N LEU A 15 -14.82 -5.94 -32.53
CA LEU A 15 -13.64 -5.07 -32.43
C LEU A 15 -14.01 -3.66 -31.96
N LEU A 16 -15.12 -3.11 -32.46
CA LEU A 16 -15.62 -1.80 -32.03
C LEU A 16 -16.03 -1.79 -30.56
N ALA A 17 -16.72 -2.85 -30.11
CA ALA A 17 -17.09 -3.00 -28.70
C ALA A 17 -15.86 -3.09 -27.78
N VAL A 18 -14.84 -3.86 -28.17
CA VAL A 18 -13.58 -3.99 -27.41
C VAL A 18 -12.85 -2.65 -27.32
N CYS A 19 -12.73 -1.90 -28.42
CA CYS A 19 -12.11 -0.58 -28.44
C CYS A 19 -12.86 0.45 -27.59
N TRP A 20 -14.18 0.37 -27.54
CA TRP A 20 -15.01 1.24 -26.70
C TRP A 20 -14.81 0.92 -25.22
N CYS A 21 -14.84 -0.37 -24.85
CA CYS A 21 -14.62 -0.83 -23.48
C CYS A 21 -13.22 -0.47 -22.97
N SER A 22 -12.17 -0.63 -23.79
CA SER A 22 -10.80 -0.30 -23.38
C SER A 22 -10.61 1.20 -23.12
N ARG A 23 -11.21 2.06 -23.95
CA ARG A 23 -11.23 3.51 -23.70
C ARG A 23 -12.00 3.88 -22.44
N LEU A 24 -13.11 3.20 -22.15
CA LEU A 24 -13.90 3.44 -20.95
C LEU A 24 -13.16 3.02 -19.68
N LEU A 25 -12.43 1.89 -19.71
CA LEU A 25 -11.55 1.47 -18.61
C LEU A 25 -10.38 2.44 -18.39
N LEU A 26 -9.80 2.98 -19.46
CA LEU A 26 -8.72 3.99 -19.37
C LEU A 26 -9.23 5.33 -18.81
N LEU A 27 -10.50 5.68 -19.06
CA LEU A 27 -11.11 6.92 -18.58
C LEU A 27 -11.59 6.83 -17.12
N PHE A 28 -11.74 5.61 -16.60
CA PHE A 28 -12.11 5.34 -15.22
C PHE A 28 -10.93 4.69 -14.49
N PRO A 29 -9.91 5.47 -14.09
CA PRO A 29 -8.87 4.94 -13.22
C PRO A 29 -9.56 4.47 -11.95
N VAL A 30 -9.74 3.16 -11.81
CA VAL A 30 -10.18 2.57 -10.56
C VAL A 30 -9.12 2.97 -9.55
N PRO A 31 -9.44 3.78 -8.53
CA PRO A 31 -8.48 4.04 -7.48
C PRO A 31 -8.31 2.71 -6.75
N ALA A 32 -7.31 1.94 -7.14
CA ALA A 32 -6.73 0.90 -6.31
C ALA A 32 -6.02 1.64 -5.17
N SER A 33 -6.80 2.25 -4.28
CA SER A 33 -6.31 2.70 -3.01
C SER A 33 -6.07 1.43 -2.22
N ALA A 34 -4.81 0.98 -2.22
CA ALA A 34 -4.34 0.15 -1.14
C ALA A 34 -4.53 1.01 0.11
N MET A 35 -5.68 0.89 0.76
CA MET A 35 -5.84 1.36 2.13
C MET A 35 -4.66 0.75 2.87
N PRO A 36 -3.75 1.56 3.44
CA PRO A 36 -2.53 1.03 4.03
C PRO A 36 -2.96 0.19 5.21
N LEU A 37 -3.16 -1.11 5.02
CA LEU A 37 -3.36 -2.05 6.09
C LEU A 37 -1.99 -2.34 6.67
N CYS A 38 -1.98 -2.55 7.97
CA CYS A 38 -0.83 -3.08 8.67
C CYS A 38 -0.54 -4.50 8.18
N THR A 39 0.69 -4.99 8.37
CA THR A 39 1.10 -6.34 7.96
C THR A 39 0.25 -7.41 8.64
N ASP A 40 -0.29 -7.11 9.84
CA ASP A 40 -1.28 -7.94 10.55
C ASP A 40 -2.72 -7.76 10.07
N SER A 41 -2.94 -7.17 8.88
CA SER A 41 -4.24 -6.84 8.26
C SER A 41 -5.12 -5.85 9.04
N ARG A 42 -4.57 -5.21 10.08
CA ARG A 42 -5.29 -4.25 10.91
C ARG A 42 -5.30 -2.86 10.27
N ALA A 43 -6.32 -2.07 10.61
CA ALA A 43 -6.35 -0.65 10.25
C ALA A 43 -5.28 0.12 11.05
N PRO A 44 -4.53 1.04 10.42
CA PRO A 44 -3.62 1.93 11.13
C PRO A 44 -4.38 2.79 12.13
N VAL A 45 -3.81 2.98 13.31
CA VAL A 45 -4.42 3.73 14.41
C VAL A 45 -3.83 5.14 14.43
N PRO A 46 -4.62 6.19 14.69
CA PRO A 46 -4.07 7.53 14.92
C PRO A 46 -3.06 7.49 16.06
N MET A 47 -1.83 7.95 15.80
CA MET A 47 -0.80 7.94 16.81
C MET A 47 -0.92 9.16 17.72
N ASN A 48 -1.03 8.91 19.02
CA ASN A 48 -1.13 9.94 20.05
C ASN A 48 0.27 10.36 20.55
N GLY A 49 1.14 10.84 19.65
CA GLY A 49 2.49 11.27 19.98
C GLY A 49 3.52 11.10 18.86
N THR A 50 4.78 11.46 19.13
CA THR A 50 5.91 11.24 18.22
C THR A 50 6.61 9.93 18.55
N MET A 51 6.87 9.12 17.51
CA MET A 51 7.67 7.90 17.65
C MET A 51 9.13 8.32 17.84
N GLY A 52 9.82 7.80 18.85
CA GLY A 52 11.18 8.24 19.18
C GLY A 52 12.22 7.70 18.19
N PHE A 53 12.17 6.41 17.90
CA PHE A 53 13.12 5.73 17.04
C PHE A 53 12.72 5.80 15.57
N CYS A 54 11.50 5.39 15.23
CA CYS A 54 11.00 5.38 13.85
C CYS A 54 10.43 6.73 13.37
N GLY A 55 10.21 7.71 14.24
CA GLY A 55 9.49 8.96 13.91
C GLY A 55 10.33 10.03 13.21
N GLY A 56 11.47 9.65 12.64
CA GLY A 56 12.39 10.57 11.97
C GLY A 56 11.92 11.13 10.62
N GLY A 57 10.77 10.69 10.10
CA GLY A 57 10.25 11.12 8.81
C GLY A 57 8.73 11.31 8.81
N GLY A 58 8.26 12.54 9.05
CA GLY A 58 6.87 12.96 8.81
C GLY A 58 5.90 12.64 9.93
N GLY A 59 5.62 13.63 10.79
CA GLY A 59 4.64 13.52 11.87
C GLY A 59 3.19 13.68 11.41
N GLY A 60 2.27 13.01 12.12
CA GLY A 60 0.83 13.28 12.08
C GLY A 60 -0.06 12.26 11.36
N GLY A 61 0.46 11.08 11.00
CA GLY A 61 -0.30 10.03 10.30
C GLY A 61 -0.85 8.92 11.19
N SER A 62 -1.67 8.07 10.59
CA SER A 62 -2.06 6.78 11.17
C SER A 62 -0.87 5.83 11.15
N THR A 63 -0.62 5.10 12.24
CA THR A 63 0.50 4.15 12.34
C THR A 63 -0.01 2.76 12.66
N CYS A 64 0.76 1.77 12.23
CA CYS A 64 0.50 0.37 12.52
C CYS A 64 1.19 -0.11 13.79
N CYS A 65 2.03 0.74 14.38
CA CYS A 65 2.90 0.39 15.49
C CYS A 65 2.84 1.50 16.56
N GLY A 66 2.73 1.09 17.83
CA GLY A 66 2.66 2.01 18.97
C GLY A 66 4.03 2.27 19.62
N ALA A 67 4.09 3.21 20.57
CA ALA A 67 5.33 3.61 21.23
C ALA A 67 6.10 2.46 21.92
N SER A 68 5.40 1.43 22.43
CA SER A 68 6.03 0.25 23.03
C SER A 68 6.78 -0.60 22.01
N ALA A 69 6.18 -0.81 20.84
CA ALA A 69 6.80 -1.56 19.76
C ALA A 69 7.92 -0.75 19.06
N ASP A 70 7.82 0.58 18.99
CA ASP A 70 8.95 1.46 18.62
C ASP A 70 10.17 1.26 19.53
N ALA A 71 9.93 1.21 20.85
CA ALA A 71 10.99 1.02 21.83
C ALA A 71 11.62 -0.38 21.71
N ALA A 72 10.82 -1.40 21.38
CA ALA A 72 11.31 -2.74 21.10
C ALA A 72 12.18 -2.79 19.83
N LEU A 73 11.75 -2.13 18.74
CA LEU A 73 12.53 -2.00 17.50
C LEU A 73 13.87 -1.30 17.76
N ARG A 74 13.88 -0.24 18.57
CA ARG A 74 15.12 0.43 18.98
C ARG A 74 16.08 -0.54 19.67
N LYS A 75 15.57 -1.38 20.58
CA LYS A 75 16.39 -2.38 21.29
C LYS A 75 16.94 -3.44 20.36
N GLN A 76 16.15 -3.91 19.39
CA GLN A 76 16.61 -4.85 18.37
C GLN A 76 17.69 -4.22 17.49
N PHE A 77 17.52 -2.96 17.09
CA PHE A 77 18.50 -2.22 16.32
C PHE A 77 19.83 -2.04 17.06
N GLU A 78 19.77 -1.64 18.34
CA GLU A 78 20.94 -1.54 19.21
C GLU A 78 21.68 -2.89 19.34
N ALA A 79 20.93 -4.00 19.46
CA ALA A 79 21.49 -5.34 19.58
C ALA A 79 22.17 -5.85 18.30
N MET A 80 21.75 -5.37 17.11
CA MET A 80 22.40 -5.71 15.85
C MET A 80 23.80 -5.11 15.71
N ASN A 81 24.14 -4.10 16.52
CA ASN A 81 25.48 -3.51 16.60
C ASN A 81 26.09 -3.16 15.23
N VAL A 82 25.28 -2.57 14.34
CA VAL A 82 25.70 -2.22 12.98
C VAL A 82 26.65 -1.01 13.05
N SER A 83 27.93 -1.23 12.72
CA SER A 83 28.95 -0.17 12.80
C SER A 83 28.93 0.80 11.62
N ASP A 84 28.52 0.34 10.44
CA ASP A 84 28.43 1.18 9.24
C ASP A 84 27.18 2.05 9.26
N ALA A 85 27.34 3.38 9.14
CA ALA A 85 26.24 4.33 9.26
C ALA A 85 25.22 4.22 8.10
N ALA A 86 25.67 3.87 6.89
CA ALA A 86 24.78 3.72 5.74
C ALA A 86 23.89 2.47 5.89
N CYS A 87 24.49 1.33 6.25
CA CYS A 87 23.80 0.09 6.59
C CYS A 87 22.85 0.29 7.76
N ALA A 88 23.29 0.98 8.82
CA ALA A 88 22.46 1.34 9.97
C ALA A 88 21.22 2.15 9.54
N GLY A 89 21.38 3.09 8.61
CA GLY A 89 20.27 3.82 8.00
C GLY A 89 19.27 2.92 7.27
N VAL A 90 19.76 2.00 6.43
CA VAL A 90 18.92 1.05 5.68
C VAL A 90 18.19 0.10 6.62
N VAL A 91 18.90 -0.50 7.58
CA VAL A 91 18.31 -1.44 8.55
C VAL A 91 17.24 -0.74 9.39
N LYS A 92 17.49 0.51 9.81
CA LYS A 92 16.48 1.32 10.50
C LYS A 92 15.25 1.54 9.63
N SER A 93 15.41 1.90 8.36
CA SER A 93 14.29 2.08 7.42
C SER A 93 13.48 0.80 7.25
N VAL A 94 14.13 -0.37 7.14
CA VAL A 94 13.44 -1.67 7.03
C VAL A 94 12.65 -1.98 8.30
N LEU A 95 13.25 -1.84 9.48
CA LEU A 95 12.57 -2.05 10.77
C LEU A 95 11.35 -1.14 10.96
N CYS A 96 11.44 0.10 10.51
CA CYS A 96 10.37 1.08 10.64
C CYS A 96 9.32 1.01 9.53
N ALA A 97 9.61 0.34 8.42
CA ALA A 97 8.68 0.11 7.31
C ALA A 97 7.93 -1.22 7.42
N ALA A 98 8.32 -2.11 8.32
CA ALA A 98 7.59 -3.33 8.65
C ALA A 98 6.71 -3.10 9.88
N PRO A 99 5.47 -2.63 9.73
CA PRO A 99 4.48 -2.73 10.79
C PRO A 99 3.33 -3.65 10.40
#